data_AF-A0A410USV7-F1
#
_entry.id   AF-A0A410USV7-F1
#
_cell.length_a   1.000
_cell.length_b   1.000
_cell.length_c   1.000
_cell.angle_alpha   90.00
_cell.angle_beta   90.00
_cell.angle_gamma   90.00
#
_symmetry.space_group_name_H-M   'P 1'
#
loop_
_entity.id
_entity.type
_entity.pdbx_description
1 polymer ?
#
loop_
_entity_poly.entity_id
_entity_poly.type
_entity_poly.pdbx_seq_one_letter_code
_entity_poly.pdbx_strand_id
1 'polypeptide(L)'
;MKSYFKWMLALITFLVVGAAAAADIELGPGDTLRVNVYGHPDLSLETRVSESGSISYPLIGEVKVSGLSPAEAQKKIAGMLERGGYLRNPQVNISVAQNQSQQVSVLGQVTRPGRYPVDGKRSLTDILALAGGTTQDAGDVVTLVRTRNGKTVKESLDLHSMVRTGDMHKNLQLKTDDVIYVERAPRFYIYGEVQHPGTYKLERNMTVIQALSVGGGLSPRGTDRGVRLKRRDADGTLREITAKHEDIVQTDDVVYVRESLF
;
A
#
# COMPACT_ATOMS: atom_id res chain seq x y z
N MET A 1 -29.98 -22.22 62.11
CA MET A 1 -30.73 -22.54 60.89
C MET A 1 -30.59 -21.36 59.92
N LYS A 2 -30.00 -21.61 58.73
CA LYS A 2 -30.13 -20.90 57.42
C LYS A 2 -29.71 -19.40 57.38
N SER A 3 -28.55 -19.01 56.83
CA SER A 3 -28.14 -18.90 55.40
C SER A 3 -28.90 -17.81 54.62
N TYR A 4 -28.22 -17.23 53.62
CA TYR A 4 -28.59 -16.22 52.61
C TYR A 4 -28.22 -14.76 53.00
N PHE A 5 -27.52 -13.94 52.22
CA PHE A 5 -26.86 -14.10 50.92
C PHE A 5 -26.07 -12.79 50.69
N LYS A 6 -24.74 -12.89 50.65
CA LYS A 6 -23.82 -12.29 49.65
C LYS A 6 -24.16 -10.89 49.10
N TRP A 7 -23.33 -9.90 49.42
CA TRP A 7 -22.27 -9.39 48.52
C TRP A 7 -22.78 -8.81 47.19
N MET A 8 -22.76 -7.47 47.07
CA MET A 8 -22.58 -6.78 45.78
C MET A 8 -21.99 -5.39 46.05
N LEU A 9 -20.69 -5.35 46.38
CA LEU A 9 -19.64 -4.93 45.46
C LEU A 9 -19.87 -3.50 44.93
N ALA A 10 -19.33 -2.53 45.66
CA ALA A 10 -19.09 -1.19 45.16
C ALA A 10 -18.17 -1.32 43.93
N LEU A 11 -18.74 -1.08 42.75
CA LEU A 11 -18.07 -1.10 41.46
C LEU A 11 -17.14 0.12 41.39
N ILE A 12 -15.94 0.00 41.93
CA ILE A 12 -14.83 0.92 41.63
C ILE A 12 -14.54 0.74 40.15
N THR A 13 -15.10 1.62 39.34
CA THR A 13 -14.76 1.77 37.93
C THR A 13 -13.33 2.31 37.88
N PHE A 14 -12.37 1.39 37.77
CA PHE A 14 -11.00 1.73 37.43
C PHE A 14 -11.00 2.21 35.99
N LEU A 15 -11.08 3.52 35.81
CA LEU A 15 -10.94 4.16 34.51
C LEU A 15 -9.48 4.00 34.11
N VAL A 16 -9.17 2.88 33.43
CA VAL A 16 -7.92 2.71 32.70
C VAL A 16 -7.96 3.76 31.61
N VAL A 17 -7.42 4.94 31.90
CA VAL A 17 -6.95 5.86 30.87
C VAL A 17 -5.82 5.12 30.19
N GLY A 18 -6.18 4.31 29.18
CA GLY A 18 -5.24 3.87 28.18
C GLY A 18 -4.74 5.16 27.54
N ALA A 19 -3.54 5.59 27.94
CA ALA A 19 -2.80 6.55 27.15
C ALA A 19 -2.70 5.90 25.77
N ALA A 20 -3.52 6.39 24.84
CA ALA A 20 -3.30 6.14 23.44
C ALA A 20 -1.93 6.72 23.17
N ALA A 21 -0.91 5.86 23.23
CA ALA A 21 0.40 6.18 22.71
C ALA A 21 0.14 6.45 21.23
N ALA A 22 0.00 7.74 20.91
CA ALA A 22 0.16 8.20 19.56
C ALA A 22 1.47 7.56 19.09
N ALA A 23 1.41 6.83 17.99
CA ALA A 23 2.63 6.32 17.38
C ALA A 23 3.39 7.57 16.93
N ASP A 24 4.28 8.04 17.79
CA ASP A 24 5.03 9.26 17.56
C ASP A 24 5.95 8.99 16.38
N ILE A 25 5.87 9.87 15.38
CA ILE A 25 6.70 9.79 14.18
C ILE A 25 8.16 9.89 14.62
N GLU A 26 8.93 8.83 14.45
CA GLU A 26 10.37 8.86 14.69
C GLU A 26 11.08 9.66 13.58
N LEU A 27 11.94 10.59 13.97
CA LEU A 27 12.77 11.32 13.02
C LEU A 27 13.82 10.38 12.41
N GLY A 28 14.09 10.54 11.12
CA GLY A 28 15.08 9.74 10.41
C GLY A 28 15.89 10.53 9.39
N PRO A 29 16.91 9.89 8.79
CA PRO A 29 17.73 10.51 7.75
C PRO A 29 16.91 11.05 6.59
N GLY A 30 17.27 12.24 6.10
CA GLY A 30 16.60 12.90 4.98
C GLY A 30 15.40 13.78 5.36
N ASP A 31 14.87 13.66 6.58
CA ASP A 31 13.77 14.51 7.04
C ASP A 31 14.20 15.98 7.08
N THR A 32 13.28 16.87 6.72
CA THR A 32 13.50 18.32 6.87
C THR A 32 12.75 18.79 8.10
N LEU A 33 13.48 19.36 9.05
CA LEU A 33 12.97 19.84 10.33
C LEU A 33 13.01 21.36 10.35
N ARG A 34 11.92 21.97 10.82
CA ARG A 34 11.89 23.38 11.20
C ARG A 34 11.94 23.47 12.70
N VAL A 35 13.00 24.09 13.22
CA VAL A 35 13.19 24.31 14.65
C VAL A 35 13.02 25.79 14.94
N ASN A 36 12.15 26.10 15.90
CA ASN A 36 11.91 27.46 16.36
C ASN A 36 12.19 27.53 17.85
N VAL A 37 12.90 28.58 18.28
CA VAL A 37 13.12 28.86 19.71
C VAL A 37 12.37 30.13 20.07
N TYR A 38 11.49 30.05 21.07
CA TYR A 38 10.67 31.20 21.46
C TYR A 38 11.56 32.36 21.93
N GLY A 39 11.29 33.57 21.42
CA GLY A 39 12.06 34.78 21.72
C GLY A 39 13.45 34.86 21.07
N HIS A 40 13.87 33.86 20.30
CA HIS A 40 15.22 33.76 19.72
C HIS A 40 15.13 33.37 18.22
N PRO A 41 14.78 34.32 17.33
CA PRO A 41 14.66 34.06 15.89
C PRO A 41 16.00 33.71 15.24
N ASP A 42 17.11 34.16 15.83
CA ASP A 42 18.50 33.84 15.47
C ASP A 42 18.85 32.35 15.64
N LEU A 43 18.11 31.64 16.49
CA LEU A 43 18.24 30.19 16.68
C LEU A 43 17.18 29.39 15.91
N SER A 44 16.30 30.06 15.18
CA SER A 44 15.28 29.39 14.37
C SER A 44 15.85 29.03 13.01
N LEU A 45 15.72 27.76 12.61
CA LEU A 45 16.32 27.26 11.38
C LEU A 45 15.52 26.10 10.77
N GLU A 46 15.65 25.98 9.46
CA GLU A 46 15.16 24.83 8.71
C GLU A 46 16.36 24.02 8.23
N THR A 47 16.46 22.76 8.65
CA THR A 47 17.61 21.89 8.38
C THR A 47 17.19 20.47 8.05
N ARG A 48 18.06 19.78 7.32
CA ARG A 48 17.86 18.38 6.93
C ARG A 48 18.63 17.47 7.87
N VAL A 49 18.00 16.38 8.30
CA VAL A 49 18.67 15.32 9.05
C VAL A 49 19.67 14.62 8.13
N SER A 50 20.93 14.58 8.55
CA SER A 50 22.01 13.94 7.80
C SER A 50 21.81 12.42 7.70
N GLU A 51 22.57 11.76 6.82
CA GLU A 51 22.64 10.30 6.73
C GLU A 51 23.14 9.65 8.04
N SER A 52 23.98 10.38 8.80
CA SER A 52 24.39 9.96 10.14
C SER A 52 23.30 10.15 11.19
N GLY A 53 22.13 10.70 10.84
CA GLY A 53 20.97 10.89 11.70
C GLY A 53 21.06 12.10 12.64
N SER A 54 21.89 13.08 12.32
CA SER A 54 22.12 14.28 13.13
C SER A 54 21.70 15.54 12.37
N ILE A 55 21.50 16.63 13.11
CA ILE A 55 21.35 17.98 12.54
C ILE A 55 22.49 18.87 13.04
N SER A 56 22.91 19.82 12.21
CA SER A 56 23.79 20.90 12.66
C SER A 56 22.93 22.02 13.25
N TYR A 57 23.21 22.40 14.50
CA TYR A 57 22.45 23.40 15.23
C TYR A 57 23.38 24.50 15.80
N PRO A 58 23.00 25.78 15.71
CA PRO A 58 23.78 26.90 16.26
C PRO A 58 24.13 26.69 17.75
N LEU A 59 25.34 27.10 18.14
CA LEU A 59 25.88 27.06 19.51
C LEU A 59 26.16 25.67 20.10
N ILE A 60 25.40 24.65 19.71
CA ILE A 60 25.49 23.28 20.28
C ILE A 60 26.02 22.25 19.28
N GLY A 61 26.32 22.65 18.04
CA GLY A 61 26.97 21.81 17.04
C GLY A 61 26.07 20.69 16.53
N GLU A 62 26.62 19.49 16.38
CA GLU A 62 25.85 18.33 15.91
C GLU A 62 24.95 17.75 17.00
N VAL A 63 23.66 17.62 16.69
CA VAL A 63 22.66 17.01 17.56
C VAL A 63 22.09 15.77 16.88
N LYS A 64 22.34 14.60 17.47
CA LYS A 64 21.73 13.32 17.03
C LYS A 64 20.22 13.35 17.29
N VAL A 65 19.41 13.27 16.24
CA VAL A 65 17.92 13.32 16.33
C VAL A 65 17.24 12.06 15.80
N SER A 66 17.94 11.24 15.00
CA SER A 66 17.39 10.01 14.46
C SER A 66 16.96 9.03 15.55
N GLY A 67 15.77 8.46 15.39
CA GLY A 67 15.12 7.56 16.35
C GLY A 67 14.43 8.26 17.51
N LEU A 68 14.46 9.60 17.57
CA LEU A 68 13.70 10.38 18.55
C LEU A 68 12.38 10.83 17.95
N SER A 69 11.35 10.97 18.77
CA SER A 69 10.17 11.76 18.40
C SER A 69 10.51 13.26 18.32
N PRO A 70 9.71 14.08 17.62
CA PRO A 70 9.84 15.54 17.67
C PRO A 70 9.85 16.08 19.10
N ALA A 71 9.04 15.51 19.99
CA ALA A 71 8.96 15.89 21.40
C ALA A 71 10.24 15.59 22.19
N GLU A 72 10.85 14.43 21.92
CA GLU A 72 12.12 14.05 22.53
C GLU A 72 13.27 14.89 21.99
N ALA A 73 13.29 15.16 20.67
CA ALA A 73 14.26 16.04 20.04
C ALA A 73 14.16 17.48 20.59
N GLN A 74 12.95 18.01 20.81
CA GLN A 74 12.73 19.32 21.46
C GLN A 74 13.39 19.38 22.84
N LYS A 75 13.09 18.40 23.70
CA LYS A 75 13.68 18.30 25.05
C LYS A 75 15.20 18.20 25.00
N LYS A 76 15.73 17.43 24.06
CA LYS A 76 17.18 17.24 23.88
C LYS A 76 17.88 18.54 23.49
N ILE A 77 17.36 19.27 22.50
CA ILE A 77 17.92 20.56 22.06
C ILE A 77 17.81 21.59 23.18
N ALA A 78 16.66 21.69 23.85
CA ALA A 78 16.46 22.58 24.99
C ALA A 78 17.50 22.33 26.10
N GLY A 79 17.70 21.06 26.49
CA GLY A 79 18.68 20.69 27.50
C GLY A 79 20.14 20.86 27.07
N MET A 80 20.45 20.86 25.77
CA MET A 80 21.80 21.18 25.28
C MET A 80 22.07 22.69 25.30
N LEU A 81 21.08 23.50 24.92
CA LEU A 81 21.17 24.97 24.98
C LEU A 81 21.33 25.47 26.43
N GLU A 82 20.62 24.85 27.36
CA GLU A 82 20.70 25.20 28.78
C GLU A 82 22.04 24.76 29.41
N ARG A 83 22.49 23.52 29.17
CA ARG A 83 23.78 23.04 29.69
C ARG A 83 24.98 23.76 29.09
N GLY A 84 24.88 24.24 27.86
CA GLY A 84 25.89 25.09 27.22
C GLY A 84 25.96 26.51 27.79
N GLY A 85 25.03 26.89 28.68
CA GLY A 85 24.96 28.23 29.26
C GLY A 85 24.46 29.31 28.29
N TYR A 86 23.88 28.93 27.16
CA TYR A 86 23.43 29.86 26.13
C TYR A 86 22.06 30.45 26.44
N LEU A 87 21.16 29.66 27.01
CA LEU A 87 19.79 30.06 27.34
C LEU A 87 19.36 29.52 28.70
N ARG A 88 18.45 30.22 29.37
CA ARG A 88 17.79 29.77 30.60
C ARG A 88 16.34 29.39 30.29
N ASN A 89 15.96 28.14 30.57
CA ASN A 89 14.63 27.60 30.27
C ASN A 89 14.14 27.82 28.80
N PRO A 90 14.90 27.37 27.78
CA PRO A 90 14.53 27.56 26.38
C PRO A 90 13.27 26.77 25.99
N GLN A 91 12.35 27.43 25.28
CA GLN A 91 11.16 26.78 24.71
C GLN A 91 11.41 26.49 23.23
N VAL A 92 11.62 25.22 22.90
CA VAL A 92 11.96 24.75 21.56
C VAL A 92 10.75 24.06 20.93
N ASN A 93 10.39 24.48 19.72
CA ASN A 93 9.39 23.81 18.90
C ASN A 93 10.06 23.16 17.68
N ILE A 94 9.74 21.89 17.37
CA ILE A 94 10.23 21.20 16.18
C ILE A 94 9.02 20.70 15.41
N SER A 95 8.95 21.04 14.13
CA SER A 95 7.96 20.51 13.20
C SER A 95 8.65 19.87 12.01
N VAL A 96 8.16 18.71 11.56
CA VAL A 96 8.66 18.05 10.34
C VAL A 96 8.06 18.76 9.13
N ALA A 97 8.90 19.47 8.37
CA ALA A 97 8.50 20.14 7.14
C ALA A 97 8.37 19.15 5.97
N GLN A 98 9.25 18.15 5.90
CA GLN A 98 9.17 17.07 4.91
C GLN A 98 9.60 15.75 5.55
N ASN A 99 8.73 14.73 5.47
CA ASN A 99 9.03 13.36 5.89
C ASN A 99 9.58 12.58 4.70
N GLN A 100 10.89 12.33 4.71
CA GLN A 100 11.59 11.55 3.69
C GLN A 100 12.08 10.20 4.23
N SER A 101 12.19 10.08 5.55
CA SER A 101 12.70 8.88 6.20
C SER A 101 11.64 7.78 6.33
N GLN A 102 10.35 8.13 6.37
CA GLN A 102 9.25 7.18 6.52
C GLN A 102 8.34 7.21 5.30
N GLN A 103 8.74 6.50 4.25
CA GLN A 103 7.98 6.41 3.02
C GLN A 103 7.74 4.97 2.58
N VAL A 104 6.66 4.77 1.85
CA VAL A 104 6.35 3.56 1.09
C VAL A 104 6.35 3.88 -0.39
N SER A 105 6.68 2.88 -1.21
CA SER A 105 6.63 3.02 -2.67
C SER A 105 5.36 2.39 -3.21
N VAL A 106 4.58 3.13 -3.99
CA VAL A 106 3.41 2.64 -4.71
C VAL A 106 3.71 2.62 -6.20
N LEU A 107 3.64 1.44 -6.79
CA LEU A 107 4.02 1.17 -8.17
C LEU A 107 2.92 0.36 -8.88
N GLY A 108 3.01 0.28 -10.21
CA GLY A 108 2.08 -0.50 -11.03
C GLY A 108 0.84 0.28 -11.44
N GLN A 109 -0.30 -0.41 -11.57
CA GLN A 109 -1.55 0.13 -12.13
C GLN A 109 -2.36 0.98 -11.13
N VAL A 110 -1.76 2.05 -10.63
CA VAL A 110 -2.43 3.09 -9.80
C VAL A 110 -2.52 4.42 -10.52
N THR A 111 -3.45 5.28 -10.10
CA THR A 111 -3.64 6.61 -10.72
C THR A 111 -2.39 7.49 -10.60
N ARG A 112 -1.73 7.47 -9.44
CA ARG A 112 -0.53 8.27 -9.15
C ARG A 112 0.57 7.38 -8.54
N PRO A 113 1.41 6.73 -9.34
CA PRO A 113 2.58 6.01 -8.83
C PRO A 113 3.56 6.97 -8.17
N GLY A 114 4.25 6.53 -7.11
CA GLY A 114 5.22 7.36 -6.41
C GLY A 114 5.52 6.92 -5.00
N ARG A 115 6.30 7.73 -4.28
CA ARG A 115 6.55 7.56 -2.85
C ARG A 115 5.54 8.34 -2.03
N TYR A 116 5.04 7.70 -0.98
CA TYR A 116 4.03 8.28 -0.08
C TYR A 116 4.53 8.21 1.36
N PRO A 117 4.40 9.30 2.13
CA PRO A 117 4.76 9.28 3.55
C PRO A 117 3.84 8.32 4.31
N VAL A 118 4.43 7.55 5.22
CA VAL A 118 3.71 6.61 6.09
C VAL A 118 3.69 7.17 7.52
N ASP A 119 3.03 8.32 7.68
CA ASP A 119 2.93 8.97 8.98
C ASP A 119 2.00 8.17 9.91
N GLY A 120 2.55 7.61 10.99
CA GLY A 120 1.80 6.84 11.98
C GLY A 120 1.32 5.48 11.48
N LYS A 121 0.08 5.11 11.82
CA LYS A 121 -0.52 3.81 11.46
C LYS A 121 -1.33 3.94 10.16
N ARG A 122 -0.67 3.88 9.00
CA ARG A 122 -1.34 3.83 7.69
C ARG A 122 -1.52 2.40 7.20
N SER A 123 -2.71 2.11 6.70
CA SER A 123 -3.03 0.83 6.09
C SER A 123 -2.75 0.81 4.58
N LEU A 124 -2.73 -0.39 3.99
CA LEU A 124 -2.62 -0.58 2.54
C LEU A 124 -3.68 0.21 1.78
N THR A 125 -4.93 0.15 2.22
CA THR A 125 -6.03 0.86 1.56
C THR A 125 -5.88 2.38 1.66
N ASP A 126 -5.35 2.89 2.77
CA ASP A 126 -5.13 4.34 2.94
C ASP A 126 -4.12 4.87 1.94
N ILE A 127 -2.99 4.17 1.79
CA ILE A 127 -1.94 4.55 0.84
C ILE A 127 -2.43 4.42 -0.60
N LEU A 128 -3.19 3.36 -0.93
CA LEU A 128 -3.80 3.23 -2.25
C LEU A 128 -4.81 4.35 -2.54
N ALA A 129 -5.58 4.78 -1.54
CA ALA A 129 -6.49 5.91 -1.67
C ALA A 129 -5.74 7.24 -1.90
N LEU A 130 -4.63 7.47 -1.17
CA LEU A 130 -3.75 8.62 -1.40
C LEU A 130 -3.12 8.60 -2.81
N ALA A 131 -2.84 7.42 -3.35
CA ALA A 131 -2.40 7.23 -4.72
C ALA A 131 -3.51 7.44 -5.78
N GLY A 132 -4.73 7.80 -5.36
CA GLY A 132 -5.87 8.04 -6.23
C GLY A 132 -6.57 6.76 -6.70
N GLY A 133 -6.40 5.66 -5.97
CA GLY A 133 -6.98 4.35 -6.30
C GLY A 133 -6.24 3.61 -7.43
N THR A 134 -6.79 2.46 -7.79
CA THR A 134 -6.30 1.63 -8.90
C THR A 134 -6.89 2.12 -10.23
N THR A 135 -6.16 1.90 -11.33
CA THR A 135 -6.64 2.24 -12.69
C THR A 135 -7.61 1.17 -13.23
N GLN A 136 -8.28 1.44 -14.35
CA GLN A 136 -9.16 0.46 -15.00
C GLN A 136 -8.42 -0.80 -15.50
N ASP A 137 -7.15 -0.63 -15.87
CA ASP A 137 -6.25 -1.71 -16.29
C ASP A 137 -5.65 -2.51 -15.11
N ALA A 138 -5.94 -2.12 -13.86
CA ALA A 138 -5.45 -2.83 -12.69
C ALA A 138 -6.15 -4.19 -12.51
N GLY A 139 -5.37 -5.16 -12.05
CA GLY A 139 -5.90 -6.40 -11.53
C GLY A 139 -6.44 -6.22 -10.11
N ASP A 140 -7.16 -7.23 -9.64
CA ASP A 140 -7.72 -7.23 -8.28
C ASP A 140 -6.69 -7.55 -7.19
N VAL A 141 -5.49 -7.99 -7.59
CA VAL A 141 -4.44 -8.44 -6.69
C VAL A 141 -3.37 -7.36 -6.57
N VAL A 142 -3.02 -7.05 -5.33
CA VAL A 142 -1.89 -6.19 -4.98
C VAL A 142 -0.82 -7.02 -4.32
N THR A 143 0.41 -6.86 -4.78
CA THR A 143 1.59 -7.50 -4.20
C THR A 143 2.25 -6.51 -3.25
N LEU A 144 2.30 -6.87 -1.98
CA LEU A 144 3.03 -6.14 -0.95
C LEU A 144 4.36 -6.83 -0.71
N VAL A 145 5.45 -6.12 -1.02
CA VAL A 145 6.82 -6.57 -0.79
C VAL A 145 7.35 -5.86 0.44
N ARG A 146 7.77 -6.63 1.45
CA ARG A 146 8.34 -6.11 2.70
C ARG A 146 9.68 -6.74 2.95
N THR A 147 10.64 -5.95 3.39
CA THR A 147 11.92 -6.45 3.91
C THR A 147 11.93 -6.24 5.42
N ARG A 148 12.10 -7.32 6.17
CA ARG A 148 12.20 -7.31 7.64
C ARG A 148 13.35 -8.23 8.05
N ASN A 149 14.25 -7.74 8.91
CA ASN A 149 15.41 -8.50 9.39
C ASN A 149 16.24 -9.13 8.26
N GLY A 150 16.42 -8.40 7.14
CA GLY A 150 17.15 -8.87 5.96
C GLY A 150 16.41 -9.90 5.09
N LYS A 151 15.20 -10.32 5.47
CA LYS A 151 14.37 -11.23 4.68
C LYS A 151 13.28 -10.46 3.94
N THR A 152 13.24 -10.61 2.62
CA THR A 152 12.16 -10.08 1.79
C THR A 152 11.03 -11.09 1.70
N VAL A 153 9.81 -10.64 2.01
CA VAL A 153 8.57 -11.41 1.92
C VAL A 153 7.66 -10.72 0.91
N LYS A 154 7.00 -11.52 0.06
CA LYS A 154 5.95 -11.06 -0.85
C LYS A 154 4.63 -11.61 -0.37
N GLU A 155 3.66 -10.73 -0.17
CA GLU A 155 2.29 -11.06 0.22
C GLU A 155 1.34 -10.59 -0.87
N SER A 156 0.52 -11.48 -1.40
CA SER A 156 -0.50 -11.15 -2.40
C SER A 156 -1.85 -10.92 -1.71
N LEU A 157 -2.44 -9.76 -1.94
CA LEU A 157 -3.69 -9.32 -1.35
C LEU A 157 -4.76 -9.12 -2.43
N ASP A 158 -5.88 -9.81 -2.28
CA ASP A 158 -7.04 -9.66 -3.17
C ASP A 158 -7.93 -8.53 -2.66
N LEU A 159 -7.78 -7.34 -3.25
CA LEU A 159 -8.53 -6.14 -2.87
C LEU A 159 -10.04 -6.31 -3.13
N HIS A 160 -10.41 -6.94 -4.25
CA HIS A 160 -11.81 -7.14 -4.61
C HIS A 160 -12.51 -7.97 -3.54
N SER A 161 -11.90 -9.08 -3.14
CA SER A 161 -12.43 -9.94 -2.08
C SER A 161 -12.52 -9.20 -0.74
N MET A 162 -11.49 -8.44 -0.36
CA MET A 162 -11.48 -7.67 0.90
C MET A 162 -12.63 -6.67 1.00
N VAL A 163 -12.86 -5.89 -0.06
CA VAL A 163 -13.94 -4.88 -0.08
C VAL A 163 -15.31 -5.56 -0.08
N ARG A 164 -15.47 -6.65 -0.85
CA ARG A 164 -16.74 -7.35 -0.99
C ARG A 164 -17.17 -8.09 0.28
N THR A 165 -16.23 -8.72 0.99
CA THR A 165 -16.53 -9.48 2.21
C THR A 165 -16.51 -8.61 3.47
N GLY A 166 -15.91 -7.42 3.39
CA GLY A 166 -15.64 -6.58 4.57
C GLY A 166 -14.53 -7.13 5.46
N ASP A 167 -13.74 -8.10 5.00
CA ASP A 167 -12.63 -8.70 5.75
C ASP A 167 -11.43 -7.75 5.82
N MET A 168 -11.46 -6.86 6.81
CA MET A 168 -10.40 -5.87 7.04
C MET A 168 -9.19 -6.45 7.77
N HIS A 169 -9.19 -7.72 8.19
CA HIS A 169 -8.00 -8.34 8.81
C HIS A 169 -6.83 -8.42 7.83
N LYS A 170 -7.12 -8.43 6.53
CA LYS A 170 -6.12 -8.39 5.45
C LYS A 170 -5.69 -6.96 5.10
N ASN A 171 -6.24 -5.92 5.73
CA ASN A 171 -5.80 -4.56 5.52
C ASN A 171 -4.56 -4.25 6.37
N LEU A 172 -3.41 -4.61 5.83
CA LEU A 172 -2.16 -4.63 6.57
C LEU A 172 -1.62 -3.22 6.82
N GLN A 173 -1.11 -3.00 8.02
CA GLN A 173 -0.38 -1.77 8.34
C GLN A 173 0.96 -1.78 7.64
N LEU A 174 1.27 -0.65 7.01
CA LEU A 174 2.50 -0.47 6.27
C LEU A 174 3.57 0.13 7.17
N LYS A 175 4.83 -0.12 6.82
CA LYS A 175 5.98 0.54 7.42
C LYS A 175 6.88 1.09 6.34
N THR A 176 7.84 1.90 6.76
CA THR A 176 8.94 2.39 5.94
C THR A 176 9.53 1.29 5.07
N ASP A 177 9.85 1.66 3.82
CA ASP A 177 10.45 0.82 2.77
C ASP A 177 9.56 -0.32 2.23
N ASP A 178 8.29 -0.39 2.65
CA ASP A 178 7.35 -1.30 2.00
C ASP A 178 7.08 -0.85 0.56
N VAL A 179 6.99 -1.83 -0.34
CA VAL A 179 6.66 -1.62 -1.75
C VAL A 179 5.32 -2.25 -2.04
N ILE A 180 4.39 -1.42 -2.49
CA ILE A 180 3.06 -1.79 -2.93
C ILE A 180 3.09 -1.81 -4.46
N TYR A 181 2.87 -2.98 -5.03
CA TYR A 181 2.83 -3.16 -6.47
C TYR A 181 1.45 -3.63 -6.89
N VAL A 182 0.75 -2.79 -7.65
CA VAL A 182 -0.57 -3.12 -8.21
C VAL A 182 -0.36 -3.77 -9.56
N GLU A 183 -0.68 -5.06 -9.65
CA GLU A 183 -0.54 -5.84 -10.87
C GLU A 183 -1.47 -5.31 -11.97
N ARG A 184 -1.05 -5.51 -13.22
CA ARG A 184 -1.96 -5.33 -14.36
C ARG A 184 -2.99 -6.45 -14.35
N ALA A 185 -4.21 -6.14 -14.78
CA ALA A 185 -5.25 -7.14 -14.93
C ALA A 185 -4.77 -8.25 -15.87
N PRO A 186 -5.05 -9.52 -15.54
CA PRO A 186 -4.78 -10.62 -16.47
C PRO A 186 -5.53 -10.36 -17.78
N ARG A 187 -4.95 -10.83 -18.89
CA ARG A 187 -5.51 -10.62 -20.22
C ARG A 187 -5.67 -11.94 -20.95
N PHE A 188 -6.59 -11.94 -21.90
CA PHE A 188 -6.74 -13.01 -22.89
C PHE A 188 -6.84 -12.37 -24.28
N TYR A 189 -6.76 -13.19 -25.31
CA TYR A 189 -6.69 -12.74 -26.69
C TYR A 189 -7.80 -13.41 -27.51
N ILE A 190 -8.42 -12.65 -28.40
CA ILE A 190 -9.40 -13.17 -29.36
C ILE A 190 -8.92 -12.84 -30.76
N TYR A 191 -8.93 -13.83 -31.66
CA TYR A 191 -8.61 -13.60 -33.08
C TYR A 191 -9.36 -14.58 -34.00
N GLY A 192 -9.35 -14.29 -35.30
CA GLY A 192 -10.11 -15.03 -36.31
C GLY A 192 -11.44 -14.36 -36.62
N GLU A 193 -12.47 -15.16 -36.90
CA GLU A 193 -13.79 -14.69 -37.36
C GLU A 193 -14.70 -14.19 -36.22
N VAL A 194 -14.28 -13.08 -35.62
CA VAL A 194 -15.03 -12.32 -34.60
C VAL A 194 -15.20 -10.87 -35.06
N GLN A 195 -16.16 -10.15 -34.47
CA GLN A 195 -16.40 -8.74 -34.82
C GLN A 195 -15.20 -7.85 -34.45
N HIS A 196 -14.65 -8.01 -33.25
CA HIS A 196 -13.53 -7.22 -32.74
C HIS A 196 -12.41 -8.15 -32.25
N PRO A 197 -11.46 -8.54 -33.10
CA PRO A 197 -10.27 -9.26 -32.65
C PRO A 197 -9.37 -8.32 -31.84
N GLY A 198 -8.70 -8.85 -30.82
CA GLY A 198 -7.85 -8.04 -29.96
C GLY A 198 -7.48 -8.68 -28.62
N THR A 199 -6.91 -7.86 -27.74
CA THR A 199 -6.58 -8.22 -26.36
C THR A 199 -7.64 -7.64 -25.43
N TYR A 200 -8.05 -8.44 -24.44
CA TYR A 200 -9.12 -8.09 -23.53
C TYR A 200 -8.72 -8.38 -22.09
N LYS A 201 -9.26 -7.58 -21.17
CA LYS A 201 -9.12 -7.80 -19.74
C LYS A 201 -9.90 -9.07 -19.34
N LEU A 202 -9.24 -9.95 -18.60
CA LEU A 202 -9.85 -11.14 -18.02
C LEU A 202 -10.54 -10.78 -16.70
N GLU A 203 -11.85 -10.99 -16.66
CA GLU A 203 -12.67 -10.87 -15.45
C GLU A 203 -12.72 -12.20 -14.69
N ARG A 204 -13.13 -12.17 -13.42
CA ARG A 204 -13.23 -13.38 -12.60
C ARG A 204 -14.28 -14.34 -13.13
N ASN A 205 -13.92 -15.62 -13.21
CA ASN A 205 -14.80 -16.70 -13.68
C ASN A 205 -15.39 -16.44 -15.08
N MET A 206 -14.65 -15.71 -15.92
CA MET A 206 -15.09 -15.37 -17.28
C MET A 206 -15.13 -16.62 -18.15
N THR A 207 -16.25 -16.83 -18.85
CA THR A 207 -16.43 -17.97 -19.75
C THR A 207 -16.09 -17.63 -21.20
N VAL A 208 -15.92 -18.64 -22.05
CA VAL A 208 -15.66 -18.44 -23.49
C VAL A 208 -16.79 -17.65 -24.17
N ILE A 209 -18.06 -17.91 -23.82
CA ILE A 209 -19.17 -17.13 -24.39
C ILE A 209 -19.10 -15.65 -23.97
N GLN A 210 -18.74 -15.37 -22.72
CA GLN A 210 -18.56 -13.99 -22.24
C GLN A 210 -17.37 -13.32 -22.93
N ALA A 211 -16.26 -14.06 -23.10
CA ALA A 211 -15.08 -13.60 -23.83
C ALA A 211 -15.43 -13.21 -25.26
N LEU A 212 -16.12 -14.09 -26.01
CA LEU A 212 -16.59 -13.78 -27.35
C LEU A 212 -17.55 -12.59 -27.37
N SER A 213 -18.43 -12.48 -26.37
CA SER A 213 -19.38 -11.36 -26.25
C SER A 213 -18.68 -10.01 -26.09
N VAL A 214 -17.62 -9.94 -25.27
CA VAL A 214 -16.80 -8.74 -25.12
C VAL A 214 -16.06 -8.39 -26.43
N GLY A 215 -15.69 -9.40 -27.22
CA GLY A 215 -15.18 -9.24 -28.59
C GLY A 215 -16.26 -8.86 -29.64
N GLY A 216 -17.49 -8.58 -29.23
CA GLY A 216 -18.62 -8.28 -30.12
C GLY A 216 -19.29 -9.49 -30.76
N GLY A 217 -18.90 -10.71 -30.39
CA GLY A 217 -19.45 -11.96 -30.91
C GLY A 217 -18.78 -12.42 -32.21
N LEU A 218 -19.37 -13.46 -32.82
CA LEU A 218 -18.88 -14.04 -34.06
C LEU A 218 -19.11 -13.08 -35.24
N SER A 219 -18.19 -13.10 -36.22
CA SER A 219 -18.41 -12.44 -37.51
C SER A 219 -19.51 -13.19 -38.30
N PRO A 220 -20.08 -12.60 -39.37
CA PRO A 220 -21.00 -13.34 -40.25
C PRO A 220 -20.39 -14.58 -40.91
N ARG A 221 -19.05 -14.68 -40.95
CA ARG A 221 -18.31 -15.84 -41.44
C ARG A 221 -17.83 -16.76 -40.31
N GLY A 222 -18.00 -16.39 -39.05
CA GLY A 222 -17.57 -17.20 -37.91
C GLY A 222 -18.51 -18.36 -37.65
N THR A 223 -17.97 -19.45 -37.10
CA THR A 223 -18.77 -20.60 -36.68
C THR A 223 -18.51 -20.98 -35.23
N ASP A 224 -19.58 -21.23 -34.50
CA ASP A 224 -19.55 -21.67 -33.10
C ASP A 224 -18.83 -23.02 -32.91
N ARG A 225 -19.02 -23.95 -33.86
CA ARG A 225 -18.30 -25.25 -33.86
C ARG A 225 -16.78 -25.11 -34.09
N GLY A 226 -16.36 -23.96 -34.61
CA GLY A 226 -14.98 -23.64 -34.95
C GLY A 226 -14.23 -22.91 -33.84
N VAL A 227 -14.84 -22.66 -32.68
CA VAL A 227 -14.16 -22.03 -31.56
C VAL A 227 -13.12 -22.97 -30.97
N ARG A 228 -11.90 -22.47 -30.86
CA ARG A 228 -10.72 -23.17 -30.34
C ARG A 228 -10.10 -22.34 -29.24
N LEU A 229 -9.71 -22.98 -28.15
CA LEU A 229 -8.98 -22.36 -27.06
C LEU A 229 -7.53 -22.85 -27.10
N LYS A 230 -6.60 -21.93 -27.30
CA LYS A 230 -5.16 -22.21 -27.16
C LYS A 230 -4.74 -21.78 -25.77
N ARG A 231 -4.42 -22.76 -24.94
CA ARG A 231 -4.02 -22.57 -23.55
C ARG A 231 -2.57 -22.99 -23.35
N ARG A 232 -1.84 -22.22 -22.57
CA ARG A 232 -0.51 -22.61 -22.09
C ARG A 232 -0.67 -23.40 -20.80
N ASP A 233 -0.21 -24.65 -20.79
CA ASP A 233 -0.16 -25.45 -19.58
C ASP A 233 0.99 -25.02 -18.66
N ALA A 234 1.00 -25.54 -17.43
CA ALA A 234 2.02 -25.23 -16.44
C ALA A 234 3.45 -25.62 -16.86
N ASP A 235 3.59 -26.55 -17.82
CA ASP A 235 4.86 -26.97 -18.43
C ASP A 235 5.32 -26.03 -19.57
N GLY A 236 4.53 -25.01 -19.90
CA GLY A 236 4.79 -24.06 -20.97
C GLY A 236 4.36 -24.54 -22.36
N THR A 237 3.83 -25.76 -22.50
CA THR A 237 3.34 -26.27 -23.78
C THR A 237 2.00 -25.62 -24.15
N LEU A 238 1.80 -25.34 -25.44
CA LEU A 238 0.54 -24.82 -25.96
C LEU A 238 -0.34 -25.99 -26.38
N ARG A 239 -1.54 -26.10 -25.79
CA ARG A 239 -2.57 -27.05 -26.20
C ARG A 239 -3.72 -26.33 -26.87
N GLU A 240 -4.18 -26.87 -28.00
CA GLU A 240 -5.38 -26.43 -28.67
C GLU A 240 -6.54 -27.35 -28.27
N ILE A 241 -7.55 -26.77 -27.63
CA ILE A 241 -8.74 -27.47 -27.13
C ILE A 241 -9.95 -26.98 -27.92
N THR A 242 -10.90 -27.87 -28.21
CA THR A 242 -12.21 -27.44 -28.72
C THR A 242 -12.97 -26.79 -27.58
N ALA A 243 -13.23 -25.49 -27.69
CA ALA A 243 -13.81 -24.71 -26.61
C ALA A 243 -15.33 -24.94 -26.52
N LYS A 244 -15.83 -25.10 -25.32
CA LYS A 244 -17.27 -25.02 -25.01
C LYS A 244 -17.59 -23.62 -24.48
N HIS A 245 -18.85 -23.22 -24.59
CA HIS A 245 -19.30 -21.92 -24.12
C HIS A 245 -19.06 -21.70 -22.61
N GLU A 246 -19.21 -22.76 -21.82
CA GLU A 246 -19.09 -22.73 -20.37
C GLU A 246 -17.64 -22.85 -19.88
N ASP A 247 -16.69 -23.13 -20.76
CA ASP A 247 -15.28 -23.24 -20.39
C ASP A 247 -14.78 -21.89 -19.86
N ILE A 248 -14.06 -21.94 -18.74
CA ILE A 248 -13.49 -20.74 -18.10
C ILE A 248 -12.22 -20.35 -18.85
N VAL A 249 -12.12 -19.07 -19.21
CA VAL A 249 -10.92 -18.47 -19.82
C VAL A 249 -9.89 -18.18 -18.72
N GLN A 250 -8.63 -18.44 -19.04
CA GLN A 250 -7.48 -18.23 -18.15
C GLN A 250 -6.58 -17.13 -18.69
N THR A 251 -5.67 -16.67 -17.84
CA THR A 251 -4.65 -15.68 -18.21
C THR A 251 -3.83 -16.19 -19.40
N ASP A 252 -3.60 -15.32 -20.37
CA ASP A 252 -2.87 -15.56 -21.62
C ASP A 252 -3.49 -16.59 -22.58
N ASP A 253 -4.72 -17.03 -22.32
CA ASP A 253 -5.47 -17.84 -23.28
C ASP A 253 -5.70 -17.09 -24.59
N VAL A 254 -5.73 -17.85 -25.68
CA VAL A 254 -6.08 -17.33 -27.00
C VAL A 254 -7.32 -18.05 -27.52
N VAL A 255 -8.42 -17.32 -27.64
CA VAL A 255 -9.66 -17.76 -28.26
C VAL A 255 -9.58 -17.51 -29.76
N TYR A 256 -9.59 -18.60 -30.53
CA TYR A 256 -9.55 -18.58 -31.98
C TYR A 256 -10.89 -19.01 -32.57
N VAL A 257 -11.45 -18.21 -33.47
CA VAL A 257 -12.67 -18.56 -34.20
C VAL A 257 -12.34 -18.84 -35.66
N ARG A 258 -12.65 -20.05 -36.11
CA ARG A 258 -12.48 -20.45 -37.53
C ARG A 258 -13.59 -19.87 -38.40
N GLU A 259 -13.25 -19.71 -39.68
CA GLU A 259 -14.24 -19.47 -40.73
C GLU A 259 -15.19 -20.66 -40.88
N SER A 260 -16.46 -20.36 -41.12
CA SER A 260 -17.50 -21.32 -41.45
C SER A 260 -17.30 -21.81 -42.86
N LEU A 261 -16.94 -23.08 -42.99
CA LEU A 261 -17.04 -23.80 -44.25
C LEU A 261 -18.53 -24.13 -44.43
N PHE A 262 -19.15 -23.57 -45.47
CA PHE A 262 -20.55 -23.77 -45.84
C PHE A 262 -21.00 -25.24 -45.73
#